data_AF-A0A401UCF7-F1
#
_entry.id   AF-A0A401UCF7-F1
#
_cell.length_a   1.000
_cell.length_b   1.000
_cell.length_c   1.000
_cell.angle_alpha   90.00
_cell.angle_beta   90.00
_cell.angle_gamma   90.00
#
_symmetry.space_group_name_H-M   'P 1'
#
loop_
_entity.id
_entity.type
_entity.pdbx_description
1 polymer ?
#
loop_
_entity_poly.entity_id
_entity_poly.type
_entity_poly.pdbx_seq_one_letter_code
_entity_poly.pdbx_strand_id
1 'polypeptide(L)'
;MVFPAALFAQNYPSGPTSLSPAVQPVYKVDKRTREVKRVQPKVKRSAEYAFYDRVQKAAKMKKRTLRKLAKPQYTNPLYFGHKNPPKKREPHKMRYCQECGIRH
;
A
#
# COMPACT_ATOMS: atom_id res chain seq x y z
N MET A 1 29.27 93.14 -37.55
CA MET A 1 28.32 93.29 -36.43
C MET A 1 27.70 91.93 -36.15
N VAL A 2 27.76 91.53 -34.87
CA VAL A 2 26.99 90.47 -34.18
C VAL A 2 27.26 89.00 -34.59
N PHE A 3 28.19 88.38 -33.85
CA PHE A 3 28.19 86.94 -33.61
C PHE A 3 27.18 86.64 -32.48
N PRO A 4 26.23 85.70 -32.63
CA PRO A 4 25.38 85.29 -31.52
C PRO A 4 26.15 84.37 -30.56
N ALA A 5 26.04 84.69 -29.27
CA ALA A 5 26.74 84.09 -28.16
C ALA A 5 26.41 82.60 -27.97
N ALA A 6 27.43 81.76 -27.92
CA ALA A 6 27.35 80.42 -27.32
C ALA A 6 27.34 80.58 -25.79
N LEU A 7 26.15 80.57 -25.17
CA LEU A 7 25.99 80.51 -23.73
C LEU A 7 25.73 79.06 -23.30
N PHE A 8 26.83 78.43 -22.86
CA PHE A 8 26.94 77.36 -21.86
C PHE A 8 25.64 76.72 -21.37
N ALA A 9 25.31 75.54 -21.91
CA ALA A 9 24.46 74.58 -21.22
C ALA A 9 25.25 73.97 -20.05
N GLN A 10 24.91 74.35 -18.82
CA GLN A 10 25.43 73.68 -17.63
C GLN A 10 24.74 72.32 -17.49
N ASN A 11 25.45 71.26 -17.89
CA ASN A 11 25.10 69.89 -17.53
C ASN A 11 25.28 69.73 -16.01
N TYR A 12 24.18 69.78 -15.25
CA TYR A 12 24.19 69.37 -13.85
C TYR A 12 24.13 67.84 -13.78
N PRO A 13 25.07 67.17 -13.07
CA PRO A 13 24.94 65.74 -12.82
C PRO A 13 23.79 65.51 -11.85
N SER A 14 22.72 64.85 -12.31
CA SER A 14 21.65 64.31 -11.47
C SER A 14 22.15 63.06 -10.70
N GLY A 15 23.12 63.28 -9.82
CA GLY A 15 23.57 62.30 -8.83
C GLY A 15 22.76 62.43 -7.54
N PRO A 16 22.65 61.36 -6.73
CA PRO A 16 21.86 61.38 -5.50
C PRO A 16 22.47 62.36 -4.48
N THR A 17 21.70 63.39 -4.09
CA THR A 17 22.03 64.34 -3.03
C THR A 17 21.75 63.74 -1.65
N SER A 18 22.56 64.10 -0.65
CA SER A 18 22.51 63.60 0.74
C SER A 18 21.20 63.86 1.52
N LEU A 19 20.26 64.60 0.91
CA LEU A 19 18.94 64.90 1.47
C LEU A 19 17.82 64.00 0.91
N SER A 20 18.10 63.16 -0.08
CA SER A 20 17.11 62.24 -0.65
C SER A 20 17.19 60.87 0.06
N PRO A 21 16.08 60.34 0.61
CA PRO A 21 16.10 59.00 1.18
C PRO A 21 16.37 58.00 0.05
N ALA A 22 17.44 57.21 0.19
CA ALA A 22 17.75 56.15 -0.76
C ALA A 22 16.54 55.22 -0.90
N VAL A 23 15.99 55.10 -2.12
CA VAL A 23 14.91 54.17 -2.41
C VAL A 23 15.44 52.77 -2.18
N GLN A 24 15.06 52.17 -1.05
CA GLN A 24 15.48 50.81 -0.69
C GLN A 24 14.87 49.82 -1.69
N PRO A 25 15.66 48.87 -2.23
CA PRO A 25 15.10 47.84 -3.10
C PRO A 25 14.13 46.97 -2.29
N VAL A 26 12.87 46.93 -2.72
CA VAL A 26 11.87 46.04 -2.13
C VAL A 26 12.24 44.60 -2.49
N TYR A 27 12.78 43.87 -1.51
CA TYR A 27 13.06 42.45 -1.67
C TYR A 27 11.72 41.69 -1.77
N LYS A 28 11.45 41.09 -2.92
CA LYS A 28 10.30 40.18 -3.07
C LYS A 28 10.73 38.83 -2.53
N VAL A 29 10.19 38.43 -1.38
CA VAL A 29 10.38 37.07 -0.84
C VAL A 29 9.56 36.11 -1.69
N ASP A 30 10.24 35.14 -2.31
CA ASP A 30 9.57 34.10 -3.07
C ASP A 30 8.61 33.33 -2.16
N LYS A 31 7.35 33.23 -2.60
CA LYS A 31 6.27 32.58 -1.86
C LYS A 31 6.60 31.10 -1.68
N ARG A 32 6.47 30.61 -0.44
CA ARG A 32 6.68 29.21 -0.02
C ARG A 32 6.19 28.23 -1.09
N THR A 33 7.13 27.52 -1.72
CA THR A 33 6.82 26.44 -2.64
C THR A 33 6.08 25.35 -1.88
N ARG A 34 4.91 24.95 -2.38
CA ARG A 34 4.09 23.91 -1.76
C ARG A 34 4.88 22.60 -1.84
N GLU A 35 5.19 22.01 -0.69
CA GLU A 35 5.86 20.70 -0.66
C GLU A 35 4.99 19.65 -1.36
N VAL A 36 5.46 19.19 -2.52
CA VAL A 36 4.81 18.11 -3.25
C VAL A 36 5.11 16.82 -2.51
N LYS A 37 4.11 16.31 -1.77
CA LYS A 37 4.21 14.99 -1.12
C LYS A 37 4.44 13.94 -2.20
N ARG A 38 5.64 13.35 -2.21
CA ARG A 38 5.97 12.24 -3.10
C ARG A 38 5.16 11.02 -2.68
N VAL A 39 4.16 10.66 -3.48
CA VAL A 39 3.43 9.41 -3.31
C VAL A 39 4.33 8.28 -3.76
N GLN A 40 4.79 7.46 -2.81
CA GLN A 40 5.58 6.28 -3.12
C GLN A 40 4.76 5.34 -4.03
N PRO A 41 5.32 4.85 -5.15
CA PRO A 41 4.61 3.92 -6.02
C PRO A 41 4.36 2.61 -5.28
N LYS A 42 3.14 2.07 -5.39
CA LYS A 42 2.79 0.77 -4.81
C LYS A 42 3.50 -0.36 -5.56
N VAL A 43 4.69 -0.73 -5.09
CA VAL A 43 5.47 -1.85 -5.65
C VAL A 43 4.84 -3.17 -5.20
N LYS A 44 4.04 -3.79 -6.08
CA LYS A 44 3.29 -5.02 -5.76
C LYS A 44 4.12 -6.32 -5.87
N ARG A 45 5.32 -6.27 -6.46
CA ARG A 45 6.11 -7.46 -6.83
C ARG A 45 7.60 -7.33 -6.50
N SER A 46 7.95 -6.74 -5.34
CA SER A 46 9.34 -6.76 -4.88
C SER A 46 9.73 -8.18 -4.41
N ALA A 47 11.04 -8.46 -4.37
CA ALA A 47 11.58 -9.71 -3.84
C ALA A 47 11.16 -9.94 -2.37
N GLU A 48 11.03 -8.86 -1.60
CA GLU A 48 10.57 -8.87 -0.22
C GLU A 48 9.11 -9.37 -0.11
N TYR A 49 8.20 -8.87 -0.94
CA TYR A 49 6.82 -9.37 -0.98
C TYR A 49 6.76 -10.86 -1.34
N ALA A 50 7.58 -11.31 -2.31
CA ALA A 50 7.64 -12.72 -2.68
C ALA A 50 8.19 -13.61 -1.54
N PHE A 51 9.10 -13.09 -0.72
CA PHE A 51 9.56 -13.77 0.48
C PHE A 51 8.42 -13.93 1.51
N TYR A 52 7.74 -12.84 1.85
CA TYR A 52 6.63 -12.89 2.81
C TYR A 52 5.48 -13.78 2.33
N ASP A 53 5.17 -13.77 1.05
CA ASP A 53 4.16 -14.66 0.47
C ASP A 53 4.51 -16.15 0.66
N ARG A 54 5.78 -16.52 0.51
CA ARG A 54 6.24 -17.90 0.76
C ARG A 54 6.10 -18.27 2.24
N VAL A 55 6.51 -17.37 3.14
CA VAL A 55 6.37 -17.58 4.59
C VAL A 55 4.90 -17.75 4.98
N GLN A 56 4.02 -16.88 4.49
CA GLN A 56 2.58 -16.97 4.76
C GLN A 56 1.96 -18.26 4.22
N LYS A 57 2.32 -18.69 3.01
CA LYS A 57 1.86 -19.95 2.44
C LYS A 57 2.32 -21.14 3.29
N ALA A 58 3.58 -21.16 3.71
CA ALA A 58 4.11 -22.22 4.57
C ALA A 58 3.37 -22.26 5.92
N ALA A 59 3.13 -21.12 6.55
CA ALA A 59 2.37 -21.02 7.80
C ALA A 59 0.92 -21.52 7.64
N LYS A 60 0.24 -21.14 6.56
CA LYS A 60 -1.13 -21.61 6.25
C LYS A 60 -1.16 -23.12 6.05
N MET A 61 -0.19 -23.69 5.34
CA MET A 61 -0.09 -25.13 5.14
C MET A 61 0.15 -25.88 6.45
N LYS A 62 1.09 -25.42 7.28
CA LYS A 62 1.33 -25.98 8.62
C LYS A 62 0.05 -25.98 9.47
N LYS A 63 -0.67 -24.85 9.52
CA LYS A 63 -1.95 -24.75 10.24
C LYS A 63 -3.00 -25.73 9.72
N ARG A 64 -3.10 -25.92 8.40
CA ARG A 64 -4.02 -26.90 7.78
C ARG A 64 -3.65 -28.33 8.15
N THR A 65 -2.36 -28.67 8.16
CA THR A 65 -1.87 -29.99 8.57
C THR A 65 -2.15 -30.26 10.04
N LEU A 66 -1.83 -29.32 10.93
CA LEU A 66 -2.13 -29.44 12.36
C LEU A 66 -3.63 -29.63 12.62
N ARG A 67 -4.50 -28.92 11.89
CA ARG A 67 -5.96 -29.11 11.97
C ARG A 67 -6.43 -30.49 11.50
N LYS A 68 -5.73 -31.13 10.56
CA LYS A 68 -6.06 -32.49 10.11
C LYS A 68 -5.57 -33.53 11.13
N LEU A 69 -4.37 -33.35 11.66
CA LEU A 69 -3.78 -34.22 12.68
C LEU A 69 -4.50 -34.14 14.02
N ALA A 70 -5.03 -32.97 14.38
CA ALA A 70 -5.81 -32.78 15.60
C ALA A 70 -7.20 -33.45 15.54
N LYS A 71 -7.67 -33.88 14.37
CA LYS A 71 -8.92 -34.63 14.29
C LYS A 71 -8.66 -36.04 14.83
N PRO A 72 -9.46 -36.53 15.79
CA PRO A 72 -9.35 -37.92 16.23
C PRO A 72 -9.50 -38.87 15.05
N GLN A 73 -8.69 -39.94 15.05
CA GLN A 73 -8.63 -40.93 13.97
C GLN A 73 -9.98 -41.63 13.71
N TYR A 74 -10.90 -41.61 14.68
CA TYR A 74 -12.20 -42.29 14.63
C TYR A 74 -13.36 -41.46 15.20
N THR A 75 -13.53 -40.22 14.74
CA THR A 75 -14.67 -39.39 15.18
C THR A 75 -16.03 -39.86 14.69
N ASN A 76 -16.06 -40.61 13.58
CA ASN A 76 -17.32 -41.02 12.97
C ASN A 76 -17.66 -42.46 13.39
N PRO A 77 -18.69 -42.68 14.22
CA PRO A 77 -19.04 -44.02 14.67
C PRO A 77 -19.47 -44.93 13.50
N LEU A 78 -19.94 -44.33 12.41
CA LEU A 78 -20.24 -44.99 11.13
C LEU A 78 -19.01 -45.62 10.46
N TYR A 79 -17.79 -45.29 10.90
CA TYR A 79 -16.54 -45.77 10.32
C TYR A 79 -15.94 -46.96 11.07
N PHE A 80 -16.34 -47.26 12.31
CA PHE A 80 -15.79 -48.41 13.05
C PHE A 80 -16.16 -49.71 12.33
N GLY A 81 -15.19 -50.26 11.60
CA GLY A 81 -15.33 -51.49 10.82
C GLY A 81 -15.54 -51.29 9.31
N HIS A 82 -15.64 -50.05 8.82
CA HIS A 82 -15.97 -49.76 7.42
C HIS A 82 -14.84 -49.15 6.62
N LYS A 83 -14.40 -49.83 5.55
CA LYS A 83 -13.43 -49.24 4.61
C LYS A 83 -14.06 -48.06 3.83
N ASN A 84 -15.34 -48.18 3.49
CA ASN A 84 -16.12 -47.16 2.78
C ASN A 84 -17.38 -46.78 3.59
N PRO A 85 -17.81 -45.51 3.56
CA PRO A 85 -19.03 -45.11 4.25
C PRO A 85 -20.24 -45.88 3.70
N PRO A 86 -21.09 -46.44 4.56
CA PRO A 86 -22.31 -47.15 4.15
C PRO A 86 -23.23 -46.28 3.30
N LYS A 87 -23.93 -46.89 2.35
CA LYS A 87 -24.90 -46.21 1.50
C LYS A 87 -26.08 -45.72 2.34
N LYS A 88 -26.23 -44.41 2.49
CA LYS A 88 -27.39 -43.79 3.16
C LYS A 88 -28.68 -44.15 2.44
N ARG A 89 -29.67 -44.69 3.18
CA ARG A 89 -30.99 -45.03 2.65
C ARG A 89 -32.09 -44.29 3.39
N GLU A 90 -33.25 -44.17 2.75
CA GLU A 90 -34.46 -43.67 3.42
C GLU A 90 -34.91 -44.63 4.54
N PRO A 91 -35.64 -44.16 5.57
CA PRO A 91 -35.93 -44.95 6.78
C PRO A 91 -36.58 -46.32 6.50
N HIS A 92 -37.46 -46.38 5.50
CA HIS A 92 -38.18 -47.59 5.11
C HIS A 92 -37.35 -48.55 4.24
N LYS A 93 -36.17 -48.15 3.77
CA LYS A 93 -35.27 -48.94 2.92
C LYS A 93 -33.93 -49.28 3.58
N MET A 94 -33.71 -48.86 4.83
CA MET A 94 -32.48 -49.12 5.58
C MET A 94 -32.22 -50.63 5.70
N ARG A 95 -31.00 -51.05 5.36
CA ARG A 95 -30.58 -52.47 5.44
C ARG A 95 -29.42 -52.60 6.42
N TYR A 96 -29.29 -53.79 6.99
CA TYR A 96 -28.11 -54.14 7.78
C TYR A 96 -26.87 -54.17 6.89
N CYS A 97 -25.83 -53.53 7.37
CA CYS A 97 -24.52 -53.58 6.77
C CYS A 97 -23.81 -54.91 7.12
N GLN A 98 -23.05 -55.48 6.18
CA GLN A 98 -22.37 -56.76 6.38
C GLN A 98 -21.13 -56.67 7.27
N GLU A 99 -20.45 -55.53 7.30
CA GLU A 99 -19.16 -55.37 8.03
C GLU A 99 -19.36 -55.02 9.52
N CYS A 100 -20.48 -54.37 9.84
CA CYS A 100 -20.74 -53.69 11.11
C CYS A 100 -22.04 -54.15 11.80
N GLY A 101 -22.95 -54.83 11.08
CA GLY A 101 -24.21 -55.33 11.64
C GLY A 101 -25.25 -54.27 12.04
N ILE A 102 -24.99 -52.98 11.79
CA ILE A 102 -25.92 -51.86 12.09
C ILE A 102 -26.75 -51.53 10.84
N ARG A 103 -27.98 -51.00 11.01
CA ARG A 103 -28.80 -50.48 9.90
C ARG A 103 -28.30 -49.09 9.46
N HIS A 104 -28.03 -48.93 8.17
CA HIS A 104 -27.70 -47.66 7.50
C HIS A 104 -28.67 -47.32 6.36
#